data_AF-A0A3E0D323-F1
#
_entry.id   AF-A0A3E0D323-F1
#
_cell.length_a   1.000
_cell.length_b   1.000
_cell.length_c   1.000
_cell.angle_alpha   90.00
_cell.angle_beta   90.00
_cell.angle_gamma   90.00
#
_symmetry.space_group_name_H-M   'P 1'
#
loop_
_entity.id
_entity.type
_entity.pdbx_description
1 polymer ?
#
loop_
_entity_poly.entity_id
_entity_poly.type
_entity_poly.pdbx_seq_one_letter_code
_entity_poly.pdbx_strand_id
1 'polypeptide(L)'
;MGMQTGENEQGLRKILDMTRLMGIGVLGLHFYYYCYATFNDWELVSELTDGVLMNILTTGLFENFHTSKFIALGLLMISLLGIKGRKSEKMSSRIALIYLALGLGFYFGSYFVMGLKAPIDLISIAYMTLTSVGFLCILSGGTMLSRIIHDRLSSDVFNTENETFPQEERLLENEFSINLPALYNLKGRIRNSWINIINPFRGLMVLGTPGSGKSYFVIRHVITQHIKKGFSLFVYDFKFDDLSSIVYNTWLQNKHRYKVVPEFYVINFDDLTRSHRCNPLAPETCWILPMQLNRRGRY
;
A
#
# COMPACT_ATOMS: atom_id res chain seq x y z
N MET A 1 -5.78 -7.03 28.52
CA MET A 1 -5.81 -7.46 27.10
C MET A 1 -5.83 -8.96 27.08
N GLY A 2 -7.01 -9.56 26.84
CA GLY A 2 -7.16 -11.02 26.82
C GLY A 2 -6.42 -11.61 25.62
N MET A 3 -5.64 -12.65 25.88
CA MET A 3 -4.91 -13.41 24.87
C MET A 3 -5.91 -13.97 23.86
N GLN A 4 -5.92 -13.44 22.63
CA GLN A 4 -6.72 -13.98 21.53
C GLN A 4 -6.11 -15.32 21.10
N THR A 5 -6.57 -16.41 21.71
CA THR A 5 -6.27 -17.76 21.26
C THR A 5 -7.05 -18.07 19.98
N GLY A 6 -6.44 -18.81 19.04
CA GLY A 6 -7.08 -19.15 17.76
C GLY A 6 -8.43 -19.88 17.89
N GLU A 7 -8.67 -20.55 19.02
CA GLU A 7 -9.96 -21.19 19.35
C GLU A 7 -11.09 -20.16 19.50
N ASN A 8 -10.83 -19.00 20.12
CA ASN A 8 -11.83 -17.94 20.28
C ASN A 8 -12.22 -17.33 18.92
N GLU A 9 -11.27 -17.22 17.99
CA GLU A 9 -11.56 -16.74 16.64
C GLU A 9 -12.39 -17.74 15.81
N GLN A 10 -12.11 -19.04 15.93
CA GLN A 10 -12.91 -20.08 15.29
C GLN A 10 -14.34 -20.13 15.86
N GLY A 11 -14.48 -20.02 17.19
CA GLY A 11 -15.78 -19.92 17.86
C GLY A 11 -16.60 -18.73 17.37
N LEU A 12 -15.99 -17.54 17.32
CA LEU A 12 -16.64 -16.33 16.81
C LEU A 12 -17.10 -16.49 15.35
N ARG A 13 -16.25 -17.07 14.49
CA ARG A 13 -16.61 -17.31 13.09
C ARG A 13 -17.83 -18.22 12.94
N LYS A 14 -17.88 -19.30 13.73
CA LYS A 14 -19.02 -20.22 13.75
C LYS A 14 -20.31 -19.52 14.20
N ILE A 15 -20.23 -18.67 15.23
CA ILE A 15 -21.37 -17.87 15.69
C ILE A 15 -21.87 -16.96 14.57
N LEU A 16 -20.98 -16.25 13.88
CA LEU A 16 -21.36 -15.34 12.79
C LEU A 16 -21.97 -16.07 11.59
N ASP A 17 -21.45 -17.23 11.22
CA ASP A 17 -22.03 -18.05 10.17
C ASP A 17 -23.42 -18.58 10.59
N MET A 18 -23.62 -18.95 11.86
CA MET A 18 -24.96 -19.27 12.39
C MET A 18 -25.91 -18.08 12.35
N THR A 19 -25.46 -16.87 12.72
CA THR A 19 -26.27 -15.65 12.64
C THR A 19 -26.69 -15.35 11.20
N ARG A 20 -25.81 -15.61 10.21
CA ARG A 20 -26.16 -15.48 8.79
C ARG A 20 -27.26 -16.47 8.39
N LEU A 21 -27.14 -17.73 8.81
CA LEU A 21 -28.16 -18.75 8.55
C LEU A 21 -29.50 -18.39 9.22
N MET A 22 -29.49 -17.85 10.44
CA MET A 22 -30.70 -17.35 11.09
C MET A 22 -31.35 -16.23 10.27
N GLY A 23 -30.57 -15.29 9.72
CA GLY A 23 -31.08 -14.25 8.83
C GLY A 23 -31.75 -14.81 7.57
N ILE A 24 -31.14 -15.82 6.94
CA ILE A 24 -31.72 -16.55 5.80
C ILE A 24 -33.01 -17.28 6.22
N GLY A 25 -33.02 -17.92 7.40
CA GLY A 25 -34.20 -18.58 7.95
C GLY A 25 -35.37 -17.64 8.17
N VAL A 26 -35.13 -16.46 8.77
CA VAL A 26 -36.15 -15.41 8.94
C VAL A 26 -36.67 -14.93 7.58
N LEU A 27 -35.81 -14.80 6.57
CA LEU A 27 -36.23 -14.44 5.21
C LEU A 27 -37.07 -15.56 4.55
N GLY A 28 -36.73 -16.82 4.79
CA GLY A 28 -37.53 -17.96 4.34
C GLY A 28 -38.92 -17.99 4.98
N LEU A 29 -39.01 -17.74 6.29
CA LEU A 29 -40.29 -17.59 7.01
C LEU A 29 -41.10 -16.41 6.48
N HIS A 30 -40.43 -15.31 6.13
CA HIS A 30 -41.07 -14.16 5.50
C HIS A 30 -41.69 -14.52 4.13
N PHE A 31 -41.00 -15.32 3.30
CA PHE A 31 -41.59 -15.82 2.06
C PHE A 31 -42.74 -16.77 2.30
N TYR A 32 -42.58 -17.72 3.23
CA TYR A 32 -43.63 -18.69 3.56
C TYR A 32 -44.92 -17.99 4.02
N TYR A 33 -44.81 -16.96 4.86
CA TYR A 33 -45.98 -16.21 5.34
C TYR A 33 -46.62 -15.35 4.25
N TYR A 34 -45.87 -14.45 3.59
CA TYR A 34 -46.46 -13.49 2.65
C TYR A 34 -46.77 -14.08 1.27
N CYS A 35 -46.23 -15.24 0.91
CA CYS A 35 -46.54 -15.97 -0.33
C CYS A 35 -47.27 -17.29 -0.04
N TYR A 36 -47.94 -17.43 1.11
CA TYR A 36 -48.54 -18.69 1.56
C TYR A 36 -49.48 -19.33 0.52
N ALA A 37 -50.29 -18.54 -0.17
CA ALA A 37 -51.19 -19.03 -1.21
C ALA A 37 -50.43 -19.82 -2.30
N THR A 38 -49.32 -19.28 -2.78
CA THR A 38 -48.44 -19.93 -3.76
C THR A 38 -47.79 -21.20 -3.19
N PHE A 39 -47.37 -21.20 -1.92
CA PHE A 39 -46.83 -22.41 -1.28
C PHE A 39 -47.90 -23.50 -1.12
N ASN A 40 -49.14 -23.11 -0.84
CA ASN A 40 -50.28 -24.02 -0.76
C ASN A 40 -50.61 -24.62 -2.14
N ASP A 41 -50.61 -23.80 -3.20
CA ASP A 41 -50.85 -24.24 -4.58
C ASP A 41 -49.75 -25.18 -5.10
N TRP A 42 -48.53 -25.05 -4.57
CA TRP A 42 -47.41 -25.96 -4.87
C TRP A 42 -47.36 -27.21 -3.99
N GLU A 43 -48.35 -27.40 -3.10
CA GLU A 43 -48.39 -28.51 -2.13
C GLU A 43 -47.14 -28.57 -1.22
N LEU A 44 -46.51 -27.41 -0.94
CA LEU A 44 -45.33 -27.28 -0.08
C LEU A 44 -45.69 -26.93 1.37
N VAL A 45 -46.96 -27.08 1.73
CA VAL A 45 -47.52 -26.83 3.06
C VAL A 45 -47.68 -28.15 3.81
N SER A 46 -47.44 -28.15 5.12
CA SER A 46 -47.58 -29.31 5.99
C SER A 46 -48.04 -28.90 7.39
N GLU A 47 -48.67 -29.82 8.13
CA GLU A 47 -49.07 -29.56 9.52
C GLU A 47 -47.90 -29.10 10.41
N LEU A 48 -46.69 -29.60 10.12
CA LEU A 48 -45.48 -29.21 10.84
C LEU A 48 -45.05 -27.78 10.52
N THR A 49 -45.02 -27.40 9.24
CA THR A 49 -44.63 -26.04 8.82
C THR A 49 -45.64 -24.99 9.27
N ASP A 50 -46.93 -25.34 9.26
CA ASP A 50 -48.00 -24.46 9.72
C ASP A 50 -48.04 -24.33 11.25
N GLY A 51 -47.78 -25.42 11.98
CA GLY A 51 -47.64 -25.39 13.42
C GLY A 51 -46.47 -24.48 13.87
N VAL A 52 -45.34 -24.53 13.15
CA VAL A 52 -44.21 -23.62 13.39
C VAL A 52 -44.60 -22.18 13.06
N LEU A 53 -45.27 -21.94 11.92
CA LEU A 53 -45.72 -20.60 11.53
C LEU A 53 -46.67 -19.99 12.57
N MET A 54 -47.63 -20.77 13.06
CA MET A 54 -48.61 -20.31 14.05
C MET A 54 -47.96 -19.88 15.36
N ASN A 55 -46.96 -20.63 15.83
CA ASN A 55 -46.18 -20.25 17.01
C ASN A 55 -45.43 -18.91 16.78
N ILE A 56 -44.89 -18.71 15.58
CA ILE A 56 -44.15 -17.48 15.24
C ILE A 56 -45.09 -16.28 15.08
N LEU A 57 -46.32 -16.48 14.62
CA LEU A 57 -47.31 -15.39 14.51
C LEU A 57 -47.58 -14.70 15.85
N THR A 58 -47.54 -15.45 16.96
CA THR A 58 -47.74 -14.89 18.30
C THR A 58 -46.60 -13.99 18.79
N THR A 59 -45.44 -13.99 18.10
CA THR A 59 -44.25 -13.19 18.48
C THR A 59 -44.26 -11.76 17.93
N GLY A 60 -45.23 -11.42 17.07
CA GLY A 60 -45.30 -10.12 16.41
C GLY A 60 -44.37 -9.96 15.18
N LEU A 61 -43.66 -11.03 14.78
CA LEU A 61 -42.69 -11.00 13.66
C LEU A 61 -43.30 -10.51 12.33
N PHE A 62 -44.59 -10.75 12.12
CA PHE A 62 -45.32 -10.45 10.89
C PHE A 62 -46.36 -9.33 11.03
N GLU A 63 -46.34 -8.56 12.13
CA GLU A 63 -47.25 -7.42 12.34
C GLU A 63 -47.16 -6.39 11.22
N ASN A 64 -45.93 -6.08 10.77
CA ASN A 64 -45.69 -5.23 9.60
C ASN A 64 -44.90 -6.00 8.55
N PHE A 65 -45.21 -5.74 7.28
CA PHE A 65 -44.54 -6.36 6.12
C PHE A 65 -43.01 -6.28 6.19
N HIS A 66 -42.48 -5.17 6.68
CA HIS A 66 -41.03 -4.94 6.73
C HIS A 66 -40.36 -5.45 8.01
N THR A 67 -41.08 -5.84 9.06
CA THR A 67 -40.49 -6.22 10.36
C THR A 67 -39.53 -7.40 10.21
N SER A 68 -40.02 -8.52 9.67
CA SER A 68 -39.20 -9.71 9.39
C SER A 68 -38.06 -9.42 8.41
N LYS A 69 -38.26 -8.51 7.44
CA LYS A 69 -37.20 -8.05 6.55
C LYS A 69 -36.08 -7.30 7.27
N PHE A 70 -36.42 -6.41 8.20
CA PHE A 70 -35.43 -5.69 9.01
C PHE A 70 -34.70 -6.62 9.96
N ILE A 71 -35.38 -7.61 10.55
CA ILE A 71 -34.75 -8.59 11.44
C ILE A 71 -33.76 -9.47 10.66
N ALA A 72 -34.15 -9.96 9.47
CA ALA A 72 -33.26 -10.72 8.60
C ALA A 72 -32.01 -9.90 8.20
N LEU A 73 -32.18 -8.62 7.86
CA LEU A 73 -31.06 -7.73 7.58
C LEU A 73 -30.22 -7.42 8.83
N GLY A 74 -30.82 -7.27 10.01
CA GLY A 74 -30.10 -7.05 11.26
C GLY A 74 -29.17 -8.21 11.59
N LEU A 75 -29.69 -9.44 11.48
CA LEU A 75 -28.89 -10.67 11.63
C LEU A 75 -27.77 -10.76 10.58
N LEU A 76 -28.07 -10.40 9.33
CA LEU A 76 -27.06 -10.31 8.28
C LEU A 76 -25.97 -9.30 8.66
N MET A 77 -26.32 -8.09 9.09
CA MET A 77 -25.37 -7.04 9.49
C MET A 77 -24.47 -7.50 10.65
N ILE A 78 -25.03 -8.16 11.66
CA ILE A 78 -24.24 -8.76 12.75
C ILE A 78 -23.26 -9.80 12.19
N SER A 79 -23.72 -10.68 11.29
CA SER A 79 -22.86 -11.70 10.66
C SER A 79 -21.69 -11.12 9.85
N LEU A 80 -21.80 -9.87 9.39
CA LEU A 80 -20.77 -9.19 8.61
C LEU A 80 -19.64 -8.61 9.48
N LEU A 81 -19.87 -8.36 10.77
CA LEU A 81 -18.93 -7.65 11.64
C LEU A 81 -17.62 -8.40 11.90
N GLY A 82 -17.62 -9.74 11.89
CA GLY A 82 -16.40 -10.52 12.12
C GLY A 82 -15.82 -11.18 10.86
N ILE A 83 -16.18 -10.70 9.67
CA ILE A 83 -15.57 -11.18 8.43
C ILE A 83 -14.15 -10.58 8.31
N LYS A 84 -13.14 -11.38 8.65
CA LYS A 84 -11.74 -11.09 8.34
C LYS A 84 -11.42 -11.66 6.96
N GLY A 85 -11.19 -10.80 5.97
CA GLY A 85 -10.87 -11.20 4.60
C GLY A 85 -9.37 -11.36 4.37
N ARG A 86 -8.99 -12.23 3.43
CA ARG A 86 -7.63 -12.25 2.89
C ARG A 86 -7.50 -11.08 1.91
N LYS A 87 -6.43 -10.28 2.05
CA LYS A 87 -6.07 -9.18 1.13
C LYS A 87 -6.31 -9.63 -0.31
N SER A 88 -7.22 -8.95 -1.02
CA SER A 88 -7.32 -9.05 -2.47
C SER A 88 -7.05 -7.66 -3.04
N GLU A 89 -6.09 -7.59 -3.96
CA GLU A 89 -5.34 -6.37 -4.29
C GLU A 89 -6.14 -5.23 -4.93
N LYS A 90 -7.42 -5.36 -5.25
CA LYS A 90 -8.18 -4.29 -5.92
C LYS A 90 -9.66 -4.23 -5.52
N MET A 91 -9.97 -4.27 -4.22
CA MET A 91 -11.35 -4.05 -3.77
C MET A 91 -11.68 -2.56 -3.75
N SER A 92 -12.35 -2.07 -4.79
CA SER A 92 -12.80 -0.68 -4.84
C SER A 92 -14.01 -0.46 -3.92
N SER A 93 -13.87 0.47 -2.95
CA SER A 93 -14.98 0.89 -2.08
C SER A 93 -16.22 1.34 -2.86
N ARG A 94 -16.02 1.85 -4.08
CA ARG A 94 -17.11 2.24 -4.99
C ARG A 94 -17.96 1.03 -5.40
N ILE A 95 -17.36 -0.11 -5.69
CA ILE A 95 -18.08 -1.33 -6.09
C ILE A 95 -18.92 -1.83 -4.89
N ALA A 96 -18.33 -1.88 -3.69
CA ALA A 96 -19.05 -2.29 -2.48
C ALA A 96 -20.30 -1.42 -2.22
N LEU A 97 -20.18 -0.10 -2.37
CA LEU A 97 -21.31 0.83 -2.22
C LEU A 97 -22.39 0.65 -3.29
N ILE A 98 -22.01 0.37 -4.55
CA ILE A 98 -22.97 0.09 -5.63
C ILE A 98 -23.79 -1.18 -5.32
N TYR A 99 -23.12 -2.26 -4.91
CA TYR A 99 -23.80 -3.51 -4.53
C TYR A 99 -24.76 -3.31 -3.36
N LEU A 100 -24.38 -2.53 -2.35
CA LEU A 100 -25.25 -2.21 -1.21
C LEU A 100 -26.46 -1.37 -1.64
N ALA A 101 -26.25 -0.34 -2.47
CA ALA A 101 -27.33 0.53 -2.94
C ALA A 101 -28.33 -0.23 -3.81
N LEU A 102 -27.85 -1.01 -4.79
CA LEU A 102 -28.71 -1.86 -5.63
C LEU A 102 -29.39 -2.95 -4.80
N GLY A 103 -28.66 -3.56 -3.86
CA GLY A 103 -29.20 -4.58 -2.98
C GLY A 103 -30.34 -4.07 -2.10
N LEU A 104 -30.18 -2.92 -1.45
CA LEU A 104 -31.23 -2.25 -0.68
C LEU A 104 -32.42 -1.86 -1.58
N GLY A 105 -32.12 -1.34 -2.77
CA GLY A 105 -33.13 -0.98 -3.77
C GLY A 105 -34.00 -2.17 -4.18
N PHE A 106 -33.42 -3.31 -4.54
CA PHE A 106 -34.17 -4.53 -4.86
C PHE A 106 -34.87 -5.14 -3.64
N TYR A 107 -34.20 -5.18 -2.48
CA TYR A 107 -34.73 -5.81 -1.28
C TYR A 107 -35.99 -5.12 -0.75
N PHE A 108 -36.00 -3.79 -0.67
CA PHE A 108 -37.18 -3.04 -0.24
C PHE A 108 -38.12 -2.71 -1.39
N GLY A 109 -37.58 -2.43 -2.58
CA GLY A 109 -38.39 -2.16 -3.79
C GLY A 109 -39.23 -3.34 -4.25
N SER A 110 -38.85 -4.58 -3.88
CA SER A 110 -39.69 -5.77 -4.10
C SER A 110 -41.10 -5.66 -3.51
N TYR A 111 -41.32 -4.80 -2.51
CA TYR A 111 -42.66 -4.52 -1.99
C TYR A 111 -43.64 -4.07 -3.09
N PHE A 112 -43.20 -3.26 -4.06
CA PHE A 112 -44.06 -2.78 -5.13
C PHE A 112 -44.55 -3.89 -6.07
N VAL A 113 -43.83 -5.02 -6.15
CA VAL A 113 -44.24 -6.19 -6.94
C VAL A 113 -45.54 -6.79 -6.41
N MET A 114 -45.75 -6.74 -5.09
CA MET A 114 -46.99 -7.24 -4.46
C MET A 114 -48.23 -6.43 -4.85
N GLY A 115 -48.08 -5.21 -5.38
CA GLY A 115 -49.18 -4.37 -5.85
C GLY A 115 -49.56 -4.54 -7.32
N LEU A 116 -48.87 -5.42 -8.06
CA LEU A 116 -49.13 -5.65 -9.48
C LEU A 116 -50.38 -6.50 -9.69
N LYS A 117 -51.11 -6.25 -10.79
CA LYS A 117 -52.24 -7.09 -11.22
C LYS A 117 -51.72 -8.19 -12.15
N ALA A 118 -51.37 -9.33 -11.58
CA ALA A 118 -50.87 -10.52 -12.28
C ALA A 118 -51.28 -11.80 -11.52
N PRO A 119 -51.09 -13.01 -12.09
CA PRO A 119 -51.32 -14.25 -11.37
C PRO A 119 -50.48 -14.32 -10.09
N ILE A 120 -51.07 -14.87 -9.01
CA ILE A 120 -50.45 -14.87 -7.68
C ILE A 120 -49.09 -15.57 -7.66
N ASP A 121 -48.96 -16.68 -8.40
CA ASP A 121 -47.70 -17.40 -8.56
C ASP A 121 -46.60 -16.52 -9.16
N LEU A 122 -46.94 -15.76 -10.21
CA LEU A 122 -45.98 -14.89 -10.90
C LEU A 122 -45.54 -13.73 -9.99
N ILE A 123 -46.47 -13.17 -9.22
CA ILE A 123 -46.17 -12.14 -8.22
C ILE A 123 -45.24 -12.71 -7.14
N SER A 124 -45.57 -13.86 -6.57
CA SER A 124 -44.77 -14.51 -5.52
C SER A 124 -43.38 -14.89 -6.01
N ILE A 125 -43.24 -15.49 -7.20
CA ILE A 125 -41.94 -15.84 -7.78
C ILE A 125 -41.11 -14.58 -8.01
N ALA A 126 -41.68 -13.54 -8.63
CA ALA A 126 -40.97 -12.29 -8.89
C ALA A 126 -40.54 -11.61 -7.58
N TYR A 127 -41.43 -11.61 -6.59
CA TYR A 127 -41.18 -11.06 -5.27
C TYR A 127 -40.03 -11.78 -4.54
N MET A 128 -40.09 -13.11 -4.44
CA MET A 128 -39.07 -13.94 -3.80
C MET A 128 -37.72 -13.78 -4.50
N THR A 129 -37.72 -13.77 -5.83
CA THR A 129 -36.50 -13.61 -6.64
C THR A 129 -35.87 -12.25 -6.41
N LEU A 130 -36.65 -11.16 -6.53
CA LEU A 130 -36.14 -9.81 -6.37
C LEU A 130 -35.65 -9.54 -4.94
N THR A 131 -36.38 -10.03 -3.95
CA THR A 131 -35.97 -9.94 -2.54
C THR A 131 -34.69 -10.74 -2.28
N SER A 132 -34.58 -11.96 -2.82
CA SER A 132 -33.38 -12.80 -2.63
C SER A 132 -32.15 -12.21 -3.32
N VAL A 133 -32.31 -11.71 -4.56
CA VAL A 133 -31.24 -10.99 -5.27
C VAL A 133 -30.80 -9.76 -4.49
N GLY A 134 -31.75 -8.98 -3.95
CA GLY A 134 -31.46 -7.85 -3.07
C GLY A 134 -30.65 -8.26 -1.84
N PHE A 135 -31.07 -9.31 -1.13
CA PHE A 135 -30.39 -9.84 0.04
C PHE A 135 -28.96 -10.32 -0.27
N LEU A 136 -28.76 -11.06 -1.37
CA LEU A 136 -27.45 -11.55 -1.80
C LEU A 136 -26.52 -10.40 -2.24
N CYS A 137 -27.05 -9.35 -2.88
CA CYS A 137 -26.31 -8.14 -3.19
C CYS A 137 -25.86 -7.40 -1.93
N ILE A 138 -26.73 -7.29 -0.91
CA ILE A 138 -26.38 -6.70 0.39
C ILE A 138 -25.31 -7.54 1.09
N LEU A 139 -25.45 -8.87 1.11
CA LEU A 139 -24.43 -9.77 1.67
C LEU A 139 -23.09 -9.57 0.95
N SER A 140 -23.09 -9.58 -0.39
CA SER A 140 -21.88 -9.40 -1.19
C SER A 140 -21.23 -8.04 -0.94
N GLY A 141 -21.96 -6.93 -1.11
CA GLY A 141 -21.45 -5.59 -0.87
C GLY A 141 -21.02 -5.35 0.58
N GLY A 142 -21.77 -5.90 1.54
CA GLY A 142 -21.48 -5.85 2.96
C GLY A 142 -20.22 -6.62 3.35
N THR A 143 -19.98 -7.80 2.77
CA THR A 143 -18.71 -8.53 2.98
C THR A 143 -17.52 -7.73 2.44
N MET A 144 -17.66 -7.09 1.27
CA MET A 144 -16.61 -6.26 0.68
C MET A 144 -16.33 -5.04 1.56
N LEU A 145 -17.37 -4.35 2.02
CA LEU A 145 -17.24 -3.17 2.87
C LEU A 145 -16.63 -3.51 4.23
N SER A 146 -17.07 -4.60 4.87
CA SER A 146 -16.54 -5.07 6.16
C SER A 146 -15.03 -5.36 6.07
N ARG A 147 -14.59 -6.02 4.99
CA ARG A 147 -13.16 -6.24 4.72
C ARG A 147 -12.37 -4.94 4.56
N ILE A 148 -12.88 -3.98 3.77
CA ILE A 148 -12.20 -2.69 3.56
C ILE A 148 -12.05 -1.91 4.88
N ILE A 149 -13.10 -1.90 5.72
CA ILE A 149 -13.07 -1.23 7.02
C ILE A 149 -12.05 -1.90 7.93
N HIS A 150 -12.06 -3.24 8.00
CA HIS A 150 -11.11 -3.99 8.81
C HIS A 150 -9.67 -3.81 8.32
N ASP A 151 -9.42 -3.77 7.01
CA ASP A 151 -8.08 -3.54 6.45
C ASP A 151 -7.56 -2.14 6.80
N ARG A 152 -8.38 -1.09 6.67
CA ARG A 152 -8.00 0.29 7.04
C ARG A 152 -7.76 0.47 8.53
N LEU A 153 -8.51 -0.23 9.37
CA LEU A 153 -8.38 -0.17 10.82
C LEU A 153 -7.34 -1.14 11.37
N SER A 154 -6.91 -2.12 10.58
CA SER A 154 -5.89 -3.06 11.00
C SER A 154 -4.57 -2.33 11.20
N SER A 155 -4.09 -2.35 12.45
CA SER A 155 -2.77 -1.87 12.85
C SER A 155 -1.69 -2.86 12.42
N ASP A 156 -1.75 -3.34 11.17
CA ASP A 156 -0.70 -4.20 10.63
C ASP A 156 0.59 -3.39 10.60
N VAL A 157 1.60 -3.91 11.30
CA VAL A 157 2.94 -3.30 11.40
C VAL A 157 3.57 -3.19 10.00
N PHE A 158 3.14 -4.04 9.07
CA PHE A 158 3.59 -4.11 7.67
C PHE A 158 2.64 -3.42 6.68
N ASN A 159 1.92 -2.37 7.12
CA ASN A 159 1.23 -1.48 6.19
C ASN A 159 2.23 -0.41 5.72
N THR A 160 2.27 -0.09 4.43
CA THR A 160 3.10 0.99 3.85
C THR A 160 3.05 2.31 4.61
N GLU A 161 1.93 2.66 5.26
CA GLU A 161 1.87 3.85 6.13
C GLU A 161 2.59 3.66 7.47
N ASN A 162 2.53 2.45 8.04
CA ASN A 162 3.16 2.07 9.30
C ASN A 162 4.64 1.67 9.14
N GLU A 163 5.07 1.29 7.94
CA GLU A 163 6.48 0.99 7.58
C GLU A 163 7.32 2.26 7.39
N THR A 164 6.72 3.45 7.49
CA THR A 164 7.48 4.71 7.45
C THR A 164 8.07 5.06 8.82
N PHE A 165 9.34 5.44 8.84
CA PHE A 165 10.06 5.85 10.05
C PHE A 165 10.75 7.22 9.86
N PRO A 166 10.92 8.01 10.93
CA PRO A 166 11.60 9.29 10.85
C PRO A 166 13.04 9.12 10.37
N GLN A 167 13.44 9.91 9.39
CA GLN A 167 14.82 10.04 8.93
C GLN A 167 15.48 11.26 9.59
N GLU A 168 16.81 11.35 9.51
CA GLU A 168 17.52 12.54 10.00
C GLU A 168 17.21 13.75 9.10
N GLU A 169 16.48 14.72 9.65
CA GLU A 169 16.07 15.95 8.94
C GLU A 169 17.12 17.06 9.07
N ARG A 170 18.08 16.94 9.99
CA ARG A 170 19.12 17.96 10.19
C ARG A 170 20.32 17.69 9.29
N LEU A 171 20.85 18.78 8.73
CA LEU A 171 22.15 18.77 8.07
C LEU A 171 23.25 18.77 9.13
N LEU A 172 24.00 17.67 9.22
CA LEU A 172 25.07 17.50 10.22
C LEU A 172 26.45 17.62 9.54
N GLU A 173 26.99 18.84 9.54
CA GLU A 173 28.29 19.12 8.91
C GLU A 173 29.44 19.07 9.92
N ASN A 174 30.57 18.52 9.49
CA ASN A 174 31.85 18.62 10.17
C ASN A 174 33.00 18.70 9.15
N GLU A 175 34.25 18.72 9.63
CA GLU A 175 35.45 18.83 8.78
C GLU A 175 35.62 17.70 7.76
N PHE A 176 34.97 16.56 7.96
CA PHE A 176 35.11 15.33 7.17
C PHE A 176 33.82 14.87 6.50
N SER A 177 32.66 15.38 6.93
CA SER A 177 31.36 14.80 6.60
C SER A 177 31.06 14.86 5.09
N ILE A 178 30.18 13.98 4.62
CA ILE A 178 29.52 14.15 3.32
C ILE A 178 28.03 14.13 3.57
N ASN A 179 27.32 15.09 3.00
CA ASN A 179 25.91 15.28 3.26
C ASN A 179 25.14 15.24 1.93
N LEU A 180 24.22 14.28 1.77
CA LEU A 180 23.41 14.13 0.57
C LEU A 180 21.96 14.51 0.86
N PRO A 181 21.34 15.40 0.06
CA PRO A 181 19.94 15.72 0.22
C PRO A 181 19.08 14.52 -0.18
N ALA A 182 18.03 14.25 0.59
CA ALA A 182 17.10 13.16 0.36
C ALA A 182 15.66 13.59 0.67
N LEU A 183 14.69 12.85 0.11
CA LEU A 183 13.28 12.97 0.45
C LEU A 183 12.82 11.66 1.06
N TYR A 184 11.96 11.74 2.07
CA TYR A 184 11.34 10.56 2.66
C TYR A 184 9.86 10.80 2.94
N ASN A 185 9.08 9.72 2.98
CA ASN A 185 7.67 9.76 3.31
C ASN A 185 7.51 9.35 4.78
N LEU A 186 6.82 10.18 5.57
CA LEU A 186 6.41 9.84 6.93
C LEU A 186 4.90 9.99 7.04
N LYS A 187 4.19 8.86 7.18
CA LYS A 187 2.72 8.80 7.33
C LYS A 187 1.98 9.60 6.24
N GLY A 188 2.37 9.39 4.99
CA GLY A 188 1.77 10.04 3.82
C GLY A 188 2.27 11.46 3.53
N ARG A 189 3.18 12.00 4.34
CA ARG A 189 3.78 13.34 4.12
C ARG A 189 5.21 13.21 3.63
N ILE A 190 5.48 13.80 2.46
CA ILE A 190 6.85 13.94 1.94
C ILE A 190 7.58 15.02 2.74
N ARG A 191 8.80 14.70 3.19
CA ARG A 191 9.66 15.58 3.98
C ARG A 191 11.09 15.57 3.45
N ASN A 192 11.79 16.69 3.65
CA ASN A 192 13.21 16.80 3.36
C ASN A 192 14.02 16.10 4.46
N SER A 193 15.10 15.44 4.07
CA SER A 193 16.04 14.77 4.96
C SER A 193 17.46 14.84 4.42
N TRP A 194 18.42 14.45 5.25
CA TRP A 194 19.84 14.40 4.90
C TRP A 194 20.43 13.03 5.21
N ILE A 195 21.12 12.46 4.23
CA ILE A 195 22.00 11.32 4.46
C ILE A 195 23.36 11.89 4.88
N ASN A 196 23.61 11.88 6.19
CA ASN A 196 24.81 12.42 6.80
C ASN A 196 25.86 11.32 7.00
N ILE A 197 26.91 11.30 6.18
CA ILE A 197 28.09 10.44 6.36
C ILE A 197 29.07 11.21 7.23
N ILE A 198 28.97 11.04 8.55
CA ILE A 198 29.70 11.83 9.56
C ILE A 198 31.21 11.54 9.55
N ASN A 199 31.59 10.28 9.34
CA ASN A 199 32.98 9.83 9.35
C ASN A 199 33.25 8.89 8.16
N PRO A 200 33.63 9.42 6.98
CA PRO A 200 33.88 8.61 5.79
C PRO A 200 35.16 7.75 5.89
N PHE A 201 36.05 8.00 6.86
CA PHE A 201 37.27 7.21 7.04
C PHE A 201 36.99 5.77 7.49
N ARG A 202 35.77 5.48 7.98
CA ARG A 202 35.34 4.11 8.29
C ARG A 202 35.02 3.28 7.04
N GLY A 203 35.17 3.86 5.86
CA GLY A 203 34.83 3.25 4.59
C GLY A 203 33.43 3.65 4.13
N LEU A 204 33.31 3.89 2.82
CA LEU A 204 32.05 4.14 2.14
C LEU A 204 31.96 3.19 0.95
N MET A 205 31.05 2.21 1.03
CA MET A 205 30.83 1.24 -0.04
C MET A 205 29.54 1.60 -0.79
N VAL A 206 29.65 1.75 -2.13
CA VAL A 206 28.51 2.07 -3.00
C VAL A 206 28.28 0.91 -3.97
N LEU A 207 27.24 0.12 -3.72
CA LEU A 207 26.89 -1.05 -4.53
C LEU A 207 25.81 -0.71 -5.57
N GLY A 208 25.90 -1.34 -6.74
CA GLY A 208 24.88 -1.22 -7.77
C GLY A 208 25.37 -1.67 -9.15
N THR A 209 24.43 -2.01 -10.04
CA THR A 209 24.71 -2.44 -11.41
C THR A 209 25.24 -1.29 -12.30
N PRO A 210 25.90 -1.59 -13.43
CA PRO A 210 26.23 -0.57 -14.42
C PRO A 210 24.97 0.22 -14.82
N GLY A 211 25.07 1.56 -14.90
CA GLY A 211 23.93 2.42 -15.23
C GLY A 211 23.06 2.86 -14.04
N SER A 212 23.26 2.31 -12.83
CA SER A 212 22.43 2.63 -11.65
C SER A 212 22.64 4.04 -11.05
N GLY A 213 23.40 4.92 -11.70
CA GLY A 213 23.60 6.31 -11.27
C GLY A 213 24.55 6.55 -10.09
N LYS A 214 25.33 5.54 -9.64
CA LYS A 214 26.26 5.64 -8.49
C LYS A 214 27.16 6.89 -8.54
N SER A 215 27.76 7.15 -9.71
CA SER A 215 28.69 8.27 -9.90
C SER A 215 27.99 9.61 -9.70
N TYR A 216 26.78 9.75 -10.26
CA TYR A 216 26.02 10.99 -10.22
C TYR A 216 25.43 11.26 -8.82
N PHE A 217 24.81 10.25 -8.20
CA PHE A 217 24.10 10.44 -6.94
C PHE A 217 25.01 10.42 -5.71
N VAL A 218 26.09 9.64 -5.71
CA VAL A 218 26.94 9.47 -4.51
C VAL A 218 28.35 9.99 -4.73
N ILE A 219 29.09 9.44 -5.70
CA ILE A 219 30.54 9.70 -5.84
C ILE A 219 30.85 11.17 -6.14
N ARG A 220 30.02 11.84 -6.96
CA ARG A 220 30.16 13.28 -7.21
C ARG A 220 30.06 14.11 -5.92
N HIS A 221 29.15 13.77 -5.01
CA HIS A 221 29.00 14.47 -3.73
C HIS A 221 30.23 14.24 -2.84
N VAL A 222 30.75 13.01 -2.81
CA VAL A 222 32.00 12.67 -2.09
C VAL A 222 33.15 13.54 -2.59
N ILE A 223 33.41 13.54 -3.90
CA ILE A 223 34.51 14.28 -4.54
C ILE A 223 34.38 15.78 -4.26
N THR A 224 33.21 16.34 -4.57
CA THR A 224 33.03 17.79 -4.53
C THR A 224 33.10 18.36 -3.12
N GLN A 225 32.53 17.67 -2.13
CA GLN A 225 32.55 18.13 -0.74
C GLN A 225 33.94 17.99 -0.13
N HIS A 226 34.67 16.91 -0.39
CA HIS A 226 36.04 16.74 0.13
C HIS A 226 37.00 17.80 -0.44
N ILE A 227 36.96 18.06 -1.75
CA ILE A 227 37.78 19.12 -2.36
C ILE A 227 37.47 20.48 -1.72
N LYS A 228 36.18 20.81 -1.53
CA LYS A 228 35.76 22.07 -0.87
C LYS A 228 36.26 22.18 0.57
N LYS A 229 36.47 21.05 1.25
CA LYS A 229 37.00 20.93 2.60
C LYS A 229 38.54 20.87 2.66
N GLY A 230 39.21 21.00 1.52
CA GLY A 230 40.67 21.05 1.46
C GLY A 230 41.36 19.68 1.43
N PHE A 231 40.63 18.60 1.13
CA PHE A 231 41.25 17.28 0.95
C PHE A 231 41.93 17.17 -0.42
N SER A 232 43.06 16.48 -0.44
CA SER A 232 43.59 15.86 -1.66
C SER A 232 42.88 14.53 -1.90
N LEU A 233 42.77 14.11 -3.15
CA LEU A 233 42.07 12.89 -3.53
C LEU A 233 42.96 12.04 -4.44
N PHE A 234 42.91 10.73 -4.22
CA PHE A 234 43.37 9.74 -5.17
C PHE A 234 42.14 9.10 -5.82
N VAL A 235 41.94 9.34 -7.12
CA VAL A 235 40.73 8.94 -7.84
C VAL A 235 41.08 7.97 -8.94
N TYR A 236 40.45 6.80 -8.92
CA TYR A 236 40.49 5.82 -10.00
C TYR A 236 39.28 6.04 -10.92
N ASP A 237 39.54 6.42 -12.17
CA ASP A 237 38.52 6.74 -13.15
C ASP A 237 38.53 5.71 -14.29
N PHE A 238 37.72 4.67 -14.15
CA PHE A 238 37.62 3.60 -15.15
C PHE A 238 37.02 4.09 -16.49
N LYS A 239 36.29 5.20 -16.49
CA LYS A 239 35.64 5.77 -17.68
C LYS A 239 36.21 7.15 -17.97
N PHE A 240 37.52 7.22 -18.14
CA PHE A 240 38.22 8.48 -18.34
C PHE A 240 37.61 9.31 -19.50
N ASP A 241 37.28 10.59 -19.34
CA ASP A 241 37.58 11.50 -18.21
C ASP A 241 36.36 11.90 -17.34
N ASP A 242 35.40 11.00 -17.14
CA ASP A 242 34.15 11.26 -16.40
C ASP A 242 34.38 11.84 -14.99
N LEU A 243 35.04 11.09 -14.11
CA LEU A 243 35.31 11.54 -12.73
C LEU A 243 36.44 12.58 -12.72
N SER A 244 37.42 12.39 -13.58
CA SER A 244 38.61 13.25 -13.70
C SER A 244 38.23 14.71 -13.98
N SER A 245 37.26 14.92 -14.87
CA SER A 245 36.71 16.26 -15.17
C SER A 245 36.04 16.91 -13.97
N ILE A 246 35.29 16.13 -13.17
CA ILE A 246 34.63 16.61 -11.95
C ILE A 246 35.69 17.03 -10.92
N VAL A 247 36.72 16.19 -10.71
CA VAL A 247 37.81 16.48 -9.77
C VAL A 247 38.56 17.74 -10.20
N TYR A 248 39.01 17.81 -11.45
CA TYR A 248 39.79 18.94 -11.96
C TYR A 248 39.03 20.26 -11.87
N ASN A 249 37.78 20.29 -12.33
CA ASN A 249 36.96 21.50 -12.31
C ASN A 249 36.66 21.95 -10.88
N THR A 250 36.32 21.01 -9.99
CA THR A 250 36.05 21.35 -8.58
C THR A 250 37.32 21.86 -7.90
N TRP A 251 38.46 21.19 -8.12
CA TRP A 251 39.75 21.62 -7.58
C TRP A 251 40.10 23.02 -8.08
N LEU A 252 39.98 23.28 -9.39
CA LEU A 252 40.26 24.57 -9.99
C LEU A 252 39.45 25.71 -9.34
N GLN A 253 38.17 25.47 -9.07
CA GLN A 253 37.30 26.43 -8.41
C GLN A 253 37.61 26.62 -6.92
N ASN A 254 38.27 25.66 -6.27
CA ASN A 254 38.49 25.65 -4.81
C ASN A 254 39.97 25.72 -4.40
N LYS A 255 40.92 25.88 -5.34
CA LYS A 255 42.37 25.95 -5.03
C LYS A 255 42.71 26.98 -3.96
N HIS A 256 42.03 28.13 -3.99
CA HIS A 256 42.23 29.23 -3.06
C HIS A 256 41.90 28.87 -1.59
N ARG A 257 41.21 27.75 -1.35
CA ARG A 257 40.84 27.28 0.00
C ARG A 257 41.91 26.43 0.66
N TYR A 258 42.92 25.99 -0.08
CA TYR A 258 43.96 25.12 0.42
C TYR A 258 45.08 25.94 1.08
N LYS A 259 45.53 25.51 2.26
CA LYS A 259 46.74 26.06 2.91
C LYS A 259 47.99 25.76 2.07
N VAL A 260 48.07 24.54 1.54
CA VAL A 260 49.08 24.09 0.58
C VAL A 260 48.31 23.52 -0.61
N VAL A 261 48.41 24.17 -1.76
CA VAL A 261 47.62 23.80 -2.95
C VAL A 261 48.15 22.48 -3.51
N PRO A 262 47.35 21.39 -3.55
CA PRO A 262 47.79 20.14 -4.15
C PRO A 262 47.88 20.32 -5.67
N GLU A 263 48.87 19.68 -6.29
CA GLU A 263 48.96 19.57 -7.73
C GLU A 263 47.99 18.50 -8.27
N PHE A 264 47.62 18.62 -9.55
CA PHE A 264 46.71 17.67 -10.20
C PHE A 264 47.49 16.79 -11.17
N TYR A 265 47.57 15.50 -10.83
CA TYR A 265 48.26 14.50 -11.63
C TYR A 265 47.27 13.47 -12.17
N VAL A 266 47.61 12.97 -13.37
CA VAL A 266 46.85 11.93 -14.07
C VAL A 266 47.84 10.87 -14.51
N ILE A 267 47.58 9.60 -14.18
CA ILE A 267 48.29 8.46 -14.75
C ILE A 267 47.27 7.75 -15.65
N ASN A 268 47.49 7.80 -16.96
CA ASN A 268 46.61 7.22 -17.95
C ASN A 268 47.40 6.18 -18.77
N PHE A 269 46.98 4.92 -18.67
CA PHE A 269 47.62 3.81 -19.38
C PHE A 269 47.09 3.61 -20.81
N ASP A 270 45.93 4.18 -21.13
CA ASP A 270 45.32 4.09 -22.46
C ASP A 270 45.81 5.21 -23.38
N ASP A 271 45.93 6.43 -22.86
CA ASP A 271 46.42 7.60 -23.59
C ASP A 271 47.62 8.24 -22.86
N LEU A 272 48.82 7.85 -23.30
CA LEU A 272 50.09 8.34 -22.76
C LEU A 272 50.30 9.85 -23.00
N THR A 273 49.64 10.46 -23.99
CA THR A 273 49.75 11.91 -24.22
C THR A 273 49.04 12.72 -23.13
N ARG A 274 48.09 12.08 -22.44
CA ARG A 274 47.31 12.62 -21.34
C ARG A 274 47.76 12.09 -19.97
N SER A 275 48.94 11.49 -19.90
CA SER A 275 49.50 10.93 -18.67
C SER A 275 50.73 11.71 -18.20
N HIS A 276 50.79 11.94 -16.90
CA HIS A 276 52.05 12.22 -16.20
C HIS A 276 52.83 10.91 -16.04
N ARG A 277 54.15 11.01 -15.89
CA ARG A 277 55.03 9.85 -15.74
C ARG A 277 55.35 9.63 -14.26
N CYS A 278 55.19 8.39 -13.81
CA CYS A 278 55.52 7.98 -12.45
C CYS A 278 56.28 6.66 -12.51
N ASN A 279 57.37 6.55 -11.75
CA ASN A 279 58.05 5.28 -11.50
C ASN A 279 57.80 4.87 -10.04
N PRO A 280 56.92 3.89 -9.77
CA PRO A 280 56.62 3.47 -8.41
C PRO A 280 57.80 2.78 -7.70
N LEU A 281 58.82 2.31 -8.44
CA LEU A 281 60.03 1.69 -7.89
C LEU A 281 61.13 2.70 -7.55
N ALA A 282 61.06 3.90 -8.13
CA ALA A 282 61.98 5.01 -7.84
C ALA A 282 61.16 6.31 -7.72
N PRO A 283 60.42 6.50 -6.61
CA PRO A 283 59.50 7.63 -6.43
C PRO A 283 60.16 9.00 -6.63
N GLU A 284 61.46 9.11 -6.33
CA GLU A 284 62.30 10.28 -6.52
C GLU A 284 62.43 10.71 -7.99
N THR A 285 62.13 9.83 -8.95
CA THR A 285 62.21 10.11 -10.40
C THR A 285 60.88 10.54 -11.01
N CYS A 286 59.86 10.83 -10.21
CA CYS A 286 58.55 11.27 -10.70
C CYS A 286 58.64 12.71 -11.27
N TRP A 287 58.74 12.84 -12.59
CA TRP A 287 58.88 14.13 -13.28
C TRP A 287 57.53 14.71 -13.73
N ILE A 288 57.35 16.01 -13.49
CA ILE A 288 56.15 16.79 -13.80
C ILE A 288 56.24 17.30 -15.24
N LEU A 289 55.43 16.76 -16.15
CA LEU A 289 55.18 17.36 -17.47
C LEU A 289 53.78 17.98 -17.46
N PRO A 290 53.63 19.31 -17.65
CA PRO A 290 52.33 19.96 -17.56
C PRO A 290 51.40 19.51 -18.69
N MET A 291 50.21 19.06 -18.31
CA MET A 291 49.14 18.64 -19.20
C MET A 291 48.33 19.87 -19.70
N GLN A 292 48.17 20.03 -21.02
CA GLN A 292 47.24 21.01 -21.60
C GLN A 292 45.83 20.39 -21.70
N LEU A 293 45.04 20.47 -20.63
CA LEU A 293 43.61 20.12 -20.70
C LEU A 293 42.85 21.25 -21.40
N ASN A 294 42.28 20.93 -22.56
CA ASN A 294 41.55 21.88 -23.40
C ASN A 294 40.27 22.36 -22.68
N ARG A 295 40.15 23.68 -22.47
CA ARG A 295 39.01 24.32 -21.80
C ARG A 295 37.76 24.21 -22.67
N ARG A 296 37.01 23.11 -22.61
CA ARG A 296 35.66 23.06 -23.16
C ARG A 296 34.64 23.19 -22.04
N GLY A 297 34.27 24.44 -21.76
CA GLY A 297 33.08 24.75 -20.99
C GLY A 297 31.83 24.39 -21.79
N ARG A 298 30.90 23.66 -21.18
CA ARG A 298 29.48 23.74 -21.49
C ARG A 298 28.70 23.81 -20.18
N TYR A 299 27.79 24.77 -20.18
CA TYR A 299 26.83 25.13 -19.15
C TYR A 299 25.93 23.97 -18.74
#